data_AF-A0A3D1B618-F1
#
_entry.id   AF-A0A3D1B618-F1
#
_cell.length_a   1.000
_cell.length_b   1.000
_cell.length_c   1.000
_cell.angle_alpha   90.00
_cell.angle_beta   90.00
_cell.angle_gamma   90.00
#
_symmetry.space_group_name_H-M   'P 1'
#
loop_
_entity.id
_entity.type
_entity.pdbx_description
1 polymer ?
#
loop_
_entity_poly.entity_id
_entity_poly.type
_entity_poly.pdbx_seq_one_letter_code
_entity_poly.pdbx_strand_id
1 'polypeptide(L)'
;MSLAEIRLDDKYRLATGNLYLTGTQALTRLPMLQHQRDQAQNLNTGCFISGYRGSPLGMLDKSLWDARDFLKQNAIHFQPGLNEELAATAVWGSQQTNLFPGAKYDGVFAMWYGKGPGVDRSGDVFKHGNAAGVSPHGGVLLLAGDDHGCKSSTLPHQSEHAFIAASIPVLNPANVQEILDYGIIGWELSRYSGCWVALKTIAENVDSSAVVEVDPLRVKTRIPDDFELPEDGVHIRWPDPPLAQEKRLNLYKIYAARAFARANNLNQVMLDSPNPRLGIITTGKSYLDVRQALDDLGLDEALCAQVGLRVLKVGMSWPLEPVSVHEFAQGLDEILVVEEKRSILEDQLTGQLYNWPLDKRPRVVGEFDEHGTSLLPNLSELTPAMIARVIAKRLAPIYTSDSIQARLAFLSAKEKALAARSYDTVRTPHYCSGCPHNSSTKVPEGSRASAGIGCHYMVQWMDRRTDTFTQMGGEGVNWIGQAPFTDTPHMFQNLGDGTY
;
A
#
# COMPACT_ATOMS: atom_id res chain seq x y z
N MET A 1 10.09 -38.13 11.85
CA MET A 1 9.81 -37.53 10.53
C MET A 1 11.14 -37.02 9.98
N SER A 2 11.57 -37.44 8.79
CA SER A 2 12.74 -36.82 8.16
C SER A 2 12.37 -35.39 7.78
N LEU A 3 13.20 -34.41 8.13
CA LEU A 3 13.06 -33.04 7.67
C LEU A 3 13.05 -33.06 6.13
N ALA A 4 12.10 -32.35 5.51
CA ALA A 4 12.05 -32.23 4.05
C ALA A 4 13.37 -31.61 3.54
N GLU A 5 13.88 -32.07 2.40
CA GLU A 5 15.04 -31.45 1.75
C GLU A 5 14.61 -30.08 1.21
N ILE A 6 15.02 -29.00 1.89
CA ILE A 6 14.68 -27.62 1.51
C ILE A 6 15.81 -27.06 0.63
N ARG A 7 15.46 -26.54 -0.55
CA ARG A 7 16.37 -25.85 -1.46
C ARG A 7 16.04 -24.37 -1.55
N LEU A 8 17.04 -23.55 -1.90
CA LEU A 8 16.86 -22.09 -1.99
C LEU A 8 15.90 -21.67 -3.13
N ASP A 9 15.76 -22.51 -4.15
CA ASP A 9 14.85 -22.31 -5.28
C ASP A 9 13.41 -22.80 -5.01
N ASP A 10 13.17 -23.52 -3.91
CA ASP A 10 11.83 -24.00 -3.54
C ASP A 10 10.81 -22.88 -3.42
N LYS A 11 11.28 -21.68 -3.05
CA LYS A 11 10.48 -20.45 -3.02
C LYS A 11 9.83 -20.09 -4.36
N TYR A 12 10.36 -20.59 -5.48
CA TYR A 12 9.78 -20.41 -6.82
C TYR A 12 9.33 -21.75 -7.44
N ARG A 13 9.96 -22.86 -7.06
CA ARG A 13 9.70 -24.19 -7.64
C ARG A 13 8.48 -24.92 -7.06
N LEU A 14 8.25 -24.85 -5.75
CA LEU A 14 7.17 -25.62 -5.14
C LEU A 14 5.82 -25.06 -5.60
N ALA A 15 4.94 -25.93 -6.11
CA ALA A 15 3.63 -25.51 -6.62
C ALA A 15 2.68 -25.09 -5.48
N THR A 16 2.67 -25.89 -4.41
CA THR A 16 1.83 -25.68 -3.22
C THR A 16 2.58 -26.00 -1.92
N GLY A 17 2.19 -25.38 -0.81
CA GLY A 17 2.69 -25.71 0.53
C GLY A 17 3.11 -24.49 1.36
N ASN A 18 3.70 -24.75 2.53
CA ASN A 18 4.21 -23.70 3.42
C ASN A 18 5.65 -23.32 3.06
N LEU A 19 5.89 -22.04 2.78
CA LEU A 19 7.18 -21.51 2.36
C LEU A 19 7.58 -20.33 3.26
N TYR A 20 8.85 -20.26 3.65
CA TYR A 20 9.39 -19.07 4.28
C TYR A 20 9.80 -18.05 3.22
N LEU A 21 9.07 -16.94 3.12
CA LEU A 21 9.28 -15.89 2.12
C LEU A 21 9.48 -14.53 2.77
N THR A 22 10.31 -13.68 2.15
CA THR A 22 10.25 -12.24 2.39
C THR A 22 9.08 -11.62 1.60
N GLY A 23 8.63 -10.42 1.98
CA GLY A 23 7.62 -9.69 1.20
C GLY A 23 8.02 -9.46 -0.25
N THR A 24 9.29 -9.10 -0.52
CA THR A 24 9.81 -9.01 -1.91
C THR A 24 9.70 -10.33 -2.69
N GLN A 25 9.99 -11.46 -2.04
CA GLN A 25 9.89 -12.78 -2.66
C GLN A 25 8.43 -13.17 -2.91
N ALA A 26 7.52 -12.83 -2.00
CA ALA A 26 6.09 -12.99 -2.19
C ALA A 26 5.60 -12.21 -3.43
N LEU A 27 6.00 -10.94 -3.58
CA LEU A 27 5.68 -10.12 -4.78
C LEU A 27 6.27 -10.68 -6.07
N THR A 28 7.46 -11.27 -6.02
CA THR A 28 8.09 -11.95 -7.17
C THR A 28 7.30 -13.19 -7.58
N ARG A 29 6.77 -13.92 -6.60
CA ARG A 29 6.02 -15.16 -6.80
C ARG A 29 4.57 -14.93 -7.22
N LEU A 30 3.94 -13.88 -6.71
CA LEU A 30 2.54 -13.51 -6.97
C LEU A 30 2.11 -13.61 -8.45
N PRO A 31 2.82 -13.06 -9.45
CA PRO A 31 2.42 -13.18 -10.85
C PRO A 31 2.46 -14.62 -11.37
N MET A 32 3.32 -15.49 -10.82
CA MET A 32 3.32 -16.92 -11.17
C MET A 32 2.06 -17.60 -10.65
N LEU A 33 1.61 -17.23 -9.44
CA LEU A 33 0.37 -17.78 -8.87
C LEU A 33 -0.86 -17.37 -9.68
N GLN A 34 -0.95 -16.12 -10.12
CA GLN A 34 -2.06 -15.69 -10.97
C GLN A 34 -2.04 -16.39 -12.34
N HIS A 35 -0.88 -16.54 -12.97
CA HIS A 35 -0.81 -17.26 -14.25
C HIS A 35 -1.23 -18.73 -14.09
N GLN A 36 -0.77 -19.41 -13.04
CA GLN A 36 -1.15 -20.81 -12.75
C GLN A 36 -2.65 -20.93 -12.45
N ARG A 37 -3.22 -19.93 -11.76
CA ARG A 37 -4.66 -19.83 -11.52
C ARG A 37 -5.44 -19.67 -12.82
N ASP A 38 -5.00 -18.79 -13.72
CA ASP A 38 -5.62 -18.57 -15.01
C ASP A 38 -5.57 -19.84 -15.89
N GLN A 39 -4.44 -20.54 -15.90
CA GLN A 39 -4.31 -21.84 -16.59
C GLN A 39 -5.28 -22.88 -16.03
N ALA A 40 -5.45 -22.95 -14.71
CA ALA A 40 -6.42 -23.84 -14.08
C ALA A 40 -7.88 -23.50 -14.46
N GLN A 41 -8.14 -22.28 -14.94
CA GLN A 41 -9.42 -21.82 -15.47
C GLN A 41 -9.50 -21.87 -17.00
N ASN A 42 -8.51 -22.49 -17.67
CA ASN A 42 -8.38 -22.57 -19.13
C ASN A 42 -8.21 -21.21 -19.84
N LEU A 43 -7.64 -20.21 -19.15
CA LEU A 43 -7.26 -18.93 -19.74
C LEU A 43 -5.78 -18.93 -20.13
N ASN A 44 -5.48 -18.53 -21.36
CA ASN A 44 -4.12 -18.32 -21.84
C ASN A 44 -3.72 -16.85 -21.64
N THR A 45 -3.33 -16.49 -20.42
CA THR A 45 -2.90 -15.12 -20.07
C THR A 45 -1.39 -14.98 -20.01
N GLY A 46 -0.90 -13.77 -20.31
CA GLY A 46 0.48 -13.37 -20.03
C GLY A 46 0.54 -12.35 -18.90
N CYS A 47 1.75 -12.07 -18.40
CA CYS A 47 1.96 -11.00 -17.42
C CYS A 47 2.99 -9.98 -17.88
N PHE A 48 2.72 -8.69 -17.66
CA PHE A 48 3.68 -7.62 -17.85
C PHE A 48 3.99 -6.91 -16.53
N ILE A 49 5.28 -6.84 -16.17
CA ILE A 49 5.75 -6.18 -14.96
C ILE A 49 6.67 -5.03 -15.36
N SER A 50 6.40 -3.83 -14.84
CA SER A 50 7.29 -2.68 -14.99
C SER A 50 7.20 -1.77 -13.79
N GLY A 51 8.27 -1.05 -13.48
CA GLY A 51 8.32 -0.13 -12.36
C GLY A 51 9.69 0.49 -12.22
N TYR A 52 9.85 1.31 -11.20
CA TYR A 52 11.14 1.91 -10.87
C TYR A 52 11.48 1.69 -9.39
N ARG A 53 12.78 1.52 -9.13
CA ARG A 53 13.30 1.07 -7.84
C ARG A 53 13.20 2.19 -6.80
N GLY A 54 12.56 1.88 -5.68
CA GLY A 54 12.58 2.73 -4.49
C GLY A 54 12.16 1.95 -3.24
N SER A 55 12.85 2.16 -2.12
CA SER A 55 12.53 1.51 -0.84
C SER A 55 11.08 1.79 -0.41
N PRO A 56 10.30 0.78 0.00
CA PRO A 56 10.70 -0.59 0.35
C PRO A 56 10.76 -1.59 -0.82
N LEU A 57 10.36 -1.18 -2.03
CA LEU A 57 10.34 -2.04 -3.23
C LEU A 57 11.68 -2.07 -3.99
N GLY A 58 12.73 -1.43 -3.47
CA GLY A 58 14.01 -1.25 -4.17
C GLY A 58 14.76 -2.54 -4.52
N MET A 59 14.42 -3.67 -3.87
CA MET A 59 15.01 -4.98 -4.13
C MET A 59 14.19 -5.86 -5.09
N LEU A 60 13.02 -5.38 -5.56
CA LEU A 60 12.10 -6.17 -6.38
C LEU A 60 12.71 -6.53 -7.74
N ASP A 61 13.36 -5.59 -8.43
CA ASP A 61 14.04 -5.84 -9.72
C ASP A 61 15.04 -6.99 -9.61
N LYS A 62 15.88 -6.95 -8.57
CA LYS A 62 16.88 -7.98 -8.33
C LYS A 62 16.21 -9.34 -8.14
N SER A 63 15.15 -9.39 -7.33
CA SER A 63 14.40 -10.62 -7.08
C SER A 63 13.76 -11.17 -8.36
N LEU A 64 13.21 -10.30 -9.22
CA LEU A 64 12.66 -10.67 -10.53
C LEU A 64 13.74 -11.18 -11.50
N TRP A 65 14.91 -10.54 -11.55
CA TRP A 65 16.05 -11.00 -12.38
C TRP A 65 16.62 -12.34 -11.91
N ASP A 66 16.70 -12.54 -10.60
CA ASP A 66 17.11 -13.80 -9.99
C ASP A 66 16.10 -14.92 -10.31
N ALA A 67 14.81 -14.59 -10.46
CA ALA A 67 13.72 -15.51 -10.79
C ALA A 67 13.40 -15.62 -12.29
N ARG A 68 14.18 -14.99 -13.18
CA ARG A 68 13.84 -14.81 -14.62
C ARG A 68 13.41 -16.07 -15.36
N ASP A 69 14.02 -17.21 -15.05
CA ASP A 69 13.74 -18.46 -15.74
C ASP A 69 12.36 -19.02 -15.33
N PHE A 70 12.00 -18.88 -14.06
CA PHE A 70 10.66 -19.21 -13.55
C PHE A 70 9.60 -18.26 -14.09
N LEU A 71 9.90 -16.96 -14.17
CA LEU A 71 9.00 -15.96 -14.76
C LEU A 71 8.70 -16.31 -16.23
N LYS A 72 9.73 -16.61 -17.02
CA LYS A 72 9.59 -16.96 -18.44
C LYS A 72 8.75 -18.23 -18.65
N GLN A 73 8.87 -19.22 -17.78
CA GLN A 73 8.06 -20.46 -17.82
C GLN A 73 6.56 -20.20 -17.59
N ASN A 74 6.22 -19.11 -16.91
CA ASN A 74 4.84 -18.70 -16.61
C ASN A 74 4.36 -17.53 -17.49
N ALA A 75 4.96 -17.32 -18.67
CA ALA A 75 4.62 -16.23 -19.59
C ALA A 75 4.66 -14.81 -18.96
N ILE A 76 5.55 -14.61 -17.97
CA ILE A 76 5.75 -13.32 -17.31
C ILE A 76 6.94 -12.60 -17.93
N HIS A 77 6.69 -11.36 -18.39
CA HIS A 77 7.72 -10.47 -18.91
C HIS A 77 7.95 -9.31 -17.94
N PHE A 78 9.18 -9.23 -17.43
CA PHE A 78 9.63 -8.10 -16.61
C PHE A 78 10.50 -7.16 -17.47
N GLN A 79 10.07 -5.90 -17.55
CA GLN A 79 10.79 -4.82 -18.19
C GLN A 79 10.90 -3.66 -17.20
N PRO A 80 12.07 -3.43 -16.57
CA PRO A 80 12.24 -2.29 -15.67
C PRO A 80 11.98 -0.99 -16.45
N GLY A 81 11.30 -0.05 -15.79
CA GLY A 81 11.03 1.27 -16.34
C GLY A 81 12.26 2.15 -16.25
N LEU A 82 12.29 3.18 -17.09
CA LEU A 82 13.26 4.26 -16.97
C LEU A 82 12.96 5.14 -15.74
N ASN A 83 11.67 5.41 -15.54
CA ASN A 83 11.08 6.02 -14.35
C ASN A 83 9.67 5.43 -14.14
N GLU A 84 9.01 5.83 -13.06
CA GLU A 84 7.70 5.33 -12.65
C GLU A 84 6.57 5.62 -13.65
N GLU A 85 6.58 6.79 -14.26
CA GLU A 85 5.55 7.25 -15.19
C GLU A 85 5.60 6.45 -16.51
N LEU A 86 6.79 6.26 -17.06
CA LEU A 86 7.01 5.46 -18.27
C LEU A 86 6.73 3.98 -18.01
N ALA A 87 7.04 3.48 -16.81
CA ALA A 87 6.65 2.13 -16.40
C ALA A 87 5.13 1.96 -16.35
N ALA A 88 4.40 2.92 -15.75
CA ALA A 88 2.95 2.91 -15.71
C ALA A 88 2.34 3.02 -17.12
N THR A 89 2.96 3.78 -18.02
CA THR A 89 2.55 3.87 -19.43
C THR A 89 2.75 2.53 -20.16
N ALA A 90 3.86 1.84 -19.92
CA ALA A 90 4.08 0.50 -20.46
C ALA A 90 3.06 -0.51 -19.91
N VAL A 91 2.71 -0.41 -18.63
CA VAL A 91 1.63 -1.20 -18.01
C VAL A 91 0.29 -0.91 -18.69
N TRP A 92 -0.05 0.35 -18.96
CA TRP A 92 -1.25 0.68 -19.73
C TRP A 92 -1.25 0.08 -21.14
N GLY A 93 -0.11 0.14 -21.82
CA GLY A 93 0.08 -0.48 -23.14
C GLY A 93 -0.22 -1.98 -23.14
N SER A 94 0.12 -2.71 -22.07
CA SER A 94 -0.21 -4.14 -21.96
C SER A 94 -1.72 -4.42 -22.01
N GLN A 95 -2.55 -3.50 -21.49
CA GLN A 95 -4.01 -3.62 -21.50
C GLN A 95 -4.62 -3.38 -22.88
N GLN A 96 -3.88 -2.75 -23.79
CA GLN A 96 -4.33 -2.43 -25.15
C GLN A 96 -4.07 -3.58 -26.13
N THR A 97 -3.35 -4.63 -25.72
CA THR A 97 -2.93 -5.75 -26.60
C THR A 97 -4.08 -6.34 -27.40
N ASN A 98 -5.23 -6.58 -26.76
CA ASN A 98 -6.40 -7.21 -27.39
C ASN A 98 -7.29 -6.24 -28.20
N LEU A 99 -6.94 -4.95 -28.27
CA LEU A 99 -7.60 -3.98 -29.16
C LEU A 99 -7.14 -4.12 -30.61
N PHE A 100 -6.02 -4.82 -30.85
CA PHE A 100 -5.39 -4.97 -32.14
C PHE A 100 -5.27 -6.45 -32.54
N PRO A 101 -5.29 -6.78 -33.84
CA PRO A 101 -5.09 -8.15 -34.30
C PRO A 101 -3.68 -8.65 -33.96
N GLY A 102 -3.53 -9.96 -33.76
CA GLY A 102 -2.23 -10.60 -33.48
C GLY A 102 -1.88 -10.74 -32.00
N ALA A 103 -2.83 -10.47 -31.08
CA ALA A 103 -2.69 -10.80 -29.67
C ALA A 103 -2.39 -12.31 -29.49
N LYS A 104 -1.38 -12.62 -28.69
CA LYS A 104 -0.93 -14.01 -28.42
C LYS A 104 -1.61 -14.65 -27.20
N TYR A 105 -2.29 -13.84 -26.40
CA TYR A 105 -2.89 -14.20 -25.13
C TYR A 105 -4.32 -13.64 -25.06
N ASP A 106 -5.17 -14.29 -24.27
CA ASP A 106 -6.56 -13.87 -24.03
C ASP A 106 -6.62 -12.54 -23.25
N GLY A 107 -5.57 -12.27 -22.48
CA GLY A 107 -5.33 -11.00 -21.80
C GLY A 107 -3.92 -10.95 -21.22
N VAL A 108 -3.45 -9.73 -20.91
CA VAL A 108 -2.17 -9.52 -20.22
C VAL A 108 -2.47 -8.85 -18.89
N PHE A 109 -2.35 -9.59 -17.78
CA PHE A 109 -2.44 -8.96 -16.46
C PHE A 109 -1.12 -8.26 -16.14
N ALA A 110 -1.16 -7.19 -15.36
CA ALA A 110 0.00 -6.36 -15.17
C ALA A 110 0.23 -5.95 -13.73
N MET A 111 1.51 -5.72 -13.42
CA MET A 111 1.97 -5.23 -12.12
C MET A 111 2.87 -4.02 -12.34
N TRP A 112 2.46 -2.89 -11.78
CA TRP A 112 3.31 -1.71 -11.65
C TRP A 112 3.91 -1.67 -10.25
N TYR A 113 5.12 -1.13 -10.08
CA TYR A 113 5.67 -0.83 -8.77
C TYR A 113 6.44 0.49 -8.74
N GLY A 114 6.32 1.19 -7.61
CA GLY A 114 7.05 2.42 -7.36
C GLY A 114 6.94 2.84 -5.90
N LYS A 115 7.86 3.69 -5.46
CA LYS A 115 7.76 4.34 -4.14
C LYS A 115 6.69 5.42 -4.18
N GLY A 116 6.23 5.88 -3.02
CA GLY A 116 5.33 7.01 -2.83
C GLY A 116 5.46 8.16 -3.84
N PRO A 117 6.62 8.85 -3.95
CA PRO A 117 6.79 9.94 -4.93
C PRO A 117 6.60 9.53 -6.39
N GLY A 118 6.85 8.26 -6.71
CA GLY A 118 6.57 7.67 -8.01
C GLY A 118 5.08 7.55 -8.31
N VAL A 119 4.26 7.35 -7.27
CA VAL A 119 2.79 7.41 -7.37
C VAL A 119 2.35 8.83 -7.71
N ASP A 120 2.88 9.83 -7.01
CA ASP A 120 2.58 11.25 -7.29
C ASP A 120 2.95 11.63 -8.72
N ARG A 121 4.14 11.23 -9.16
CA ARG A 121 4.63 11.49 -10.52
C ARG A 121 3.77 10.83 -11.60
N SER A 122 3.25 9.64 -11.34
CA SER A 122 2.49 8.84 -12.31
C SER A 122 1.00 9.19 -12.37
N GLY A 123 0.56 10.25 -11.66
CA GLY A 123 -0.86 10.57 -11.51
C GLY A 123 -1.63 10.74 -12.81
N ASP A 124 -1.01 11.28 -13.87
CA ASP A 124 -1.68 11.48 -15.17
C ASP A 124 -1.99 10.15 -15.86
N VAL A 125 -0.99 9.28 -16.00
CA VAL A 125 -1.17 7.94 -16.59
C VAL A 125 -2.08 7.05 -15.75
N PHE A 126 -2.10 7.20 -14.42
CA PHE A 126 -3.06 6.50 -13.57
C PHE A 126 -4.51 6.91 -13.86
N LYS A 127 -4.77 8.21 -14.06
CA LYS A 127 -6.11 8.70 -14.44
C LYS A 127 -6.52 8.19 -15.82
N HIS A 128 -5.63 8.32 -16.82
CA HIS A 128 -5.90 7.84 -18.18
C HIS A 128 -6.10 6.31 -18.23
N GLY A 129 -5.22 5.56 -17.58
CA GLY A 129 -5.27 4.10 -17.54
C GLY A 129 -6.53 3.59 -16.83
N ASN A 130 -6.87 4.14 -15.67
CA ASN A 130 -8.04 3.72 -14.90
C ASN A 130 -9.37 4.11 -15.58
N ALA A 131 -9.45 5.31 -16.17
CA ALA A 131 -10.62 5.75 -16.93
C ALA A 131 -10.89 4.82 -18.13
N ALA A 132 -9.86 4.54 -18.94
CA ALA A 132 -9.94 3.59 -20.05
C ALA A 132 -10.30 2.17 -19.56
N GLY A 133 -9.67 1.74 -18.46
CA GLY A 133 -9.86 0.44 -17.83
C GLY A 133 -8.89 -0.63 -18.29
N VAL A 134 -9.20 -1.88 -17.96
CA VAL A 134 -8.36 -3.05 -18.23
C VAL A 134 -8.96 -3.96 -19.30
N SER A 135 -8.14 -4.83 -19.90
CA SER A 135 -8.62 -5.92 -20.74
C SER A 135 -9.43 -6.93 -19.90
N PRO A 136 -10.48 -7.60 -20.45
CA PRO A 136 -11.31 -8.55 -19.69
C PRO A 136 -10.54 -9.64 -18.93
N HIS A 137 -9.47 -10.19 -19.53
CA HIS A 137 -8.60 -11.19 -18.90
C HIS A 137 -7.23 -10.63 -18.51
N GLY A 138 -7.06 -9.31 -18.58
CA GLY A 138 -5.87 -8.62 -18.10
C GLY A 138 -5.99 -8.35 -16.61
N GLY A 139 -6.15 -7.08 -16.25
CA GLY A 139 -6.17 -6.60 -14.86
C GLY A 139 -4.85 -5.93 -14.50
N VAL A 140 -4.90 -4.91 -13.66
CA VAL A 140 -3.73 -4.09 -13.28
C VAL A 140 -3.65 -3.94 -11.77
N LEU A 141 -2.49 -4.30 -11.22
CA LEU A 141 -2.14 -4.15 -9.82
C LEU A 141 -1.02 -3.11 -9.67
N LEU A 142 -1.24 -2.07 -8.86
CA LEU A 142 -0.27 -1.01 -8.58
C LEU A 142 0.32 -1.20 -7.18
N LEU A 143 1.59 -1.58 -7.10
CA LEU A 143 2.30 -1.70 -5.83
C LEU A 143 2.84 -0.33 -5.41
N ALA A 144 2.25 0.26 -4.39
CA ALA A 144 2.69 1.53 -3.83
C ALA A 144 3.56 1.31 -2.60
N GLY A 145 4.85 1.61 -2.71
CA GLY A 145 5.83 1.52 -1.63
C GLY A 145 5.81 2.77 -0.75
N ASP A 146 5.02 2.74 0.33
CA ASP A 146 4.93 3.83 1.31
C ASP A 146 5.97 3.70 2.44
N ASP A 147 6.40 4.84 2.95
CA ASP A 147 7.40 4.99 4.03
C ASP A 147 6.88 6.06 5.01
N HIS A 148 6.06 5.61 5.98
CA HIS A 148 5.40 6.49 6.96
C HIS A 148 6.41 7.15 7.90
N GLY A 149 7.41 6.39 8.39
CA GLY A 149 8.49 6.87 9.24
C GLY A 149 9.57 7.69 8.50
N CYS A 150 9.50 7.79 7.18
CA CYS A 150 10.46 8.51 6.33
C CYS A 150 11.92 8.03 6.57
N LYS A 151 12.11 6.73 6.78
CA LYS A 151 13.44 6.12 7.06
C LYS A 151 14.40 6.27 5.88
N SER A 152 13.86 6.24 4.67
CA SER A 152 14.62 6.17 3.41
C SER A 152 14.03 7.09 2.33
N SER A 153 13.31 8.13 2.75
CA SER A 153 12.58 9.06 1.87
C SER A 153 13.04 10.50 2.12
N THR A 154 12.74 11.37 1.16
CA THR A 154 12.80 12.83 1.34
C THR A 154 11.53 13.40 1.98
N LEU A 155 10.41 12.66 1.91
CA LEU A 155 9.13 13.00 2.52
C LEU A 155 8.48 11.74 3.14
N PRO A 156 7.85 11.84 4.33
CA PRO A 156 6.90 10.83 4.79
C PRO A 156 5.73 10.75 3.81
N HIS A 157 5.38 9.56 3.36
CA HIS A 157 4.44 9.40 2.25
C HIS A 157 3.21 8.55 2.58
N GLN A 158 2.09 8.83 1.92
CA GLN A 158 0.85 8.06 1.96
C GLN A 158 0.19 8.11 0.59
N SER A 159 0.23 7.00 -0.16
CA SER A 159 -0.20 6.93 -1.55
C SER A 159 -1.72 6.89 -1.76
N GLU A 160 -2.51 6.52 -0.74
CA GLU A 160 -3.94 6.30 -0.92
C GLU A 160 -4.68 7.55 -1.45
N HIS A 161 -4.35 8.75 -0.98
CA HIS A 161 -5.01 9.98 -1.47
C HIS A 161 -4.77 10.24 -2.96
N ALA A 162 -3.59 9.89 -3.48
CA ALA A 162 -3.30 10.01 -4.91
C ALA A 162 -4.13 9.01 -5.73
N PHE A 163 -4.30 7.78 -5.22
CA PHE A 163 -5.18 6.79 -5.86
C PHE A 163 -6.66 7.17 -5.79
N ILE A 164 -7.12 7.73 -4.68
CA ILE A 164 -8.47 8.27 -4.53
C ILE A 164 -8.71 9.36 -5.59
N ALA A 165 -7.74 10.28 -5.78
CA ALA A 165 -7.82 11.31 -6.81
C ALA A 165 -7.81 10.77 -8.25
N ALA A 166 -7.39 9.52 -8.45
CA ALA A 166 -7.44 8.81 -9.72
C ALA A 166 -8.61 7.80 -9.81
N SER A 167 -9.49 7.76 -8.80
CA SER A 167 -10.60 6.80 -8.66
C SER A 167 -10.16 5.33 -8.68
N ILE A 168 -8.99 5.02 -8.10
CA ILE A 168 -8.39 3.69 -8.04
C ILE A 168 -8.69 3.03 -6.68
N PRO A 169 -9.39 1.87 -6.63
CA PRO A 169 -9.56 1.11 -5.41
C PRO A 169 -8.23 0.74 -4.76
N VAL A 170 -8.17 0.77 -3.42
CA VAL A 170 -6.94 0.54 -2.64
C VAL A 170 -7.12 -0.62 -1.67
N LEU A 171 -6.31 -1.65 -1.84
CA LEU A 171 -6.19 -2.80 -0.96
C LEU A 171 -5.02 -2.63 0.02
N ASN A 172 -5.26 -2.94 1.29
CA ASN A 172 -4.31 -2.73 2.39
C ASN A 172 -3.98 -4.06 3.08
N PRO A 173 -2.98 -4.82 2.60
CA PRO A 173 -2.54 -6.05 3.24
C PRO A 173 -1.88 -5.76 4.59
N ALA A 174 -2.08 -6.65 5.58
CA ALA A 174 -1.51 -6.52 6.91
C ALA A 174 -0.18 -7.25 7.09
N ASN A 175 0.12 -8.25 6.24
CA ASN A 175 1.30 -9.11 6.36
C ASN A 175 1.70 -9.73 5.01
N VAL A 176 2.75 -10.56 5.01
CA VAL A 176 3.29 -11.21 3.81
C VAL A 176 2.30 -12.19 3.16
N GLN A 177 1.47 -12.91 3.93
CA GLN A 177 0.42 -13.79 3.37
C GLN A 177 -0.60 -12.95 2.59
N GLU A 178 -1.03 -11.84 3.17
CA GLU A 178 -2.02 -10.96 2.55
C GLU A 178 -1.49 -10.23 1.32
N ILE A 179 -0.18 -10.05 1.17
CA ILE A 179 0.39 -9.60 -0.11
C ILE A 179 0.01 -10.57 -1.24
N LEU A 180 0.12 -11.89 -0.99
CA LEU A 180 -0.27 -12.90 -1.98
C LEU A 180 -1.79 -12.90 -2.18
N ASP A 181 -2.54 -12.90 -1.07
CA ASP A 181 -4.00 -13.04 -1.13
C ASP A 181 -4.66 -11.82 -1.77
N TYR A 182 -4.31 -10.62 -1.29
CA TYR A 182 -4.86 -9.36 -1.81
C TYR A 182 -4.29 -9.04 -3.18
N GLY A 183 -3.12 -9.56 -3.55
CA GLY A 183 -2.61 -9.48 -4.91
C GLY A 183 -3.52 -10.20 -5.91
N ILE A 184 -3.90 -11.45 -5.62
CA ILE A 184 -4.85 -12.22 -6.43
C ILE A 184 -6.22 -11.56 -6.43
N ILE A 185 -6.75 -11.18 -5.26
CA ILE A 185 -8.02 -10.44 -5.15
C ILE A 185 -7.96 -9.15 -5.97
N GLY A 186 -6.84 -8.45 -5.98
CA GLY A 186 -6.67 -7.19 -6.71
C GLY A 186 -6.77 -7.36 -8.23
N TRP A 187 -6.18 -8.40 -8.80
CA TRP A 187 -6.36 -8.69 -10.24
C TRP A 187 -7.79 -9.10 -10.57
N GLU A 188 -8.42 -9.93 -9.74
CA GLU A 188 -9.81 -10.35 -9.95
C GLU A 188 -10.79 -9.18 -9.77
N LEU A 189 -10.57 -8.30 -8.80
CA LEU A 189 -11.28 -7.03 -8.62
C LEU A 189 -11.09 -6.12 -9.84
N SER A 190 -9.86 -6.01 -10.33
CA SER A 190 -9.52 -5.21 -11.51
C SER A 190 -10.25 -5.71 -12.75
N ARG A 191 -10.25 -7.03 -12.98
CA ARG A 191 -11.02 -7.68 -14.06
C ARG A 191 -12.51 -7.40 -13.90
N TYR A 192 -13.10 -7.63 -12.73
CA TYR A 192 -14.54 -7.46 -12.54
C TYR A 192 -15.02 -6.01 -12.70
N SER A 193 -14.31 -5.07 -12.06
CA SER A 193 -14.72 -3.65 -12.01
C SER A 193 -14.25 -2.83 -13.22
N GLY A 194 -13.26 -3.32 -13.97
CA GLY A 194 -12.58 -2.54 -15.00
C GLY A 194 -11.66 -1.44 -14.46
N CYS A 195 -11.49 -1.34 -13.13
CA CYS A 195 -10.55 -0.42 -12.49
C CYS A 195 -9.13 -0.97 -12.50
N TRP A 196 -8.14 -0.08 -12.46
CA TRP A 196 -6.83 -0.42 -11.92
C TRP A 196 -6.97 -0.54 -10.39
N VAL A 197 -6.20 -1.41 -9.75
CA VAL A 197 -6.29 -1.63 -8.30
C VAL A 197 -4.93 -1.38 -7.66
N ALA A 198 -4.89 -0.56 -6.61
CA ALA A 198 -3.69 -0.35 -5.83
C ALA A 198 -3.59 -1.38 -4.70
N LEU A 199 -2.36 -1.80 -4.42
CA LEU A 199 -1.99 -2.58 -3.25
C LEU A 199 -0.96 -1.77 -2.46
N LYS A 200 -1.36 -1.27 -1.29
CA LYS A 200 -0.45 -0.54 -0.42
C LYS A 200 0.59 -1.48 0.17
N THR A 201 1.85 -1.12 0.01
CA THR A 201 2.98 -1.87 0.56
C THR A 201 3.83 -0.93 1.40
N ILE A 202 4.07 -1.31 2.65
CA ILE A 202 4.94 -0.57 3.57
C ILE A 202 6.17 -1.41 3.91
N ALA A 203 7.19 -0.79 4.47
CA ALA A 203 8.45 -1.46 4.82
C ALA A 203 8.20 -2.68 5.72
N GLU A 204 7.27 -2.59 6.67
CA GLU A 204 6.91 -3.66 7.62
C GLU A 204 6.28 -4.86 6.96
N ASN A 205 5.72 -4.72 5.76
CA ASN A 205 5.19 -5.85 5.01
C ASN A 205 6.23 -6.40 4.02
N VAL A 206 6.97 -5.52 3.36
CA VAL A 206 7.89 -5.89 2.27
C VAL A 206 9.25 -6.37 2.77
N ASP A 207 9.81 -5.70 3.79
CA ASP A 207 11.11 -6.03 4.38
C ASP A 207 11.01 -7.16 5.43
N SER A 208 9.79 -7.51 5.85
CA SER A 208 9.53 -8.64 6.74
C SER A 208 9.58 -9.98 6.02
N SER A 209 9.59 -11.05 6.82
CA SER A 209 9.50 -12.42 6.34
C SER A 209 8.56 -13.25 7.20
N ALA A 210 7.91 -14.22 6.59
CA ALA A 210 6.95 -15.08 7.25
C ALA A 210 6.91 -16.46 6.57
N VAL A 211 6.41 -17.46 7.32
CA VAL A 211 5.93 -18.69 6.71
C VAL A 211 4.56 -18.40 6.11
N VAL A 212 4.41 -18.60 4.81
CA VAL A 212 3.17 -18.37 4.07
C VAL A 212 2.70 -19.66 3.40
N GLU A 213 1.40 -19.82 3.31
CA GLU A 213 0.74 -20.85 2.54
C GLU A 213 0.64 -20.39 1.08
N VAL A 214 1.20 -21.20 0.21
CA VAL A 214 1.22 -20.99 -1.22
C VAL A 214 0.35 -22.04 -1.88
N ASP A 215 -0.67 -21.59 -2.61
CA ASP A 215 -1.47 -22.39 -3.54
C ASP A 215 -2.18 -21.42 -4.51
N PRO A 216 -2.03 -21.54 -5.85
CA PRO A 216 -2.73 -20.72 -6.83
C PRO A 216 -4.26 -20.68 -6.67
N LEU A 217 -4.82 -21.72 -6.06
CA LEU A 217 -6.25 -21.91 -5.87
C LEU A 217 -6.73 -21.60 -4.44
N ARG A 218 -5.85 -21.17 -3.53
CA ARG A 218 -6.17 -20.82 -2.13
C ARG A 218 -7.25 -19.75 -2.03
N VAL A 219 -7.05 -18.65 -2.75
CA VAL A 219 -8.02 -17.55 -2.78
C VAL A 219 -9.20 -17.95 -3.68
N LYS A 220 -10.41 -17.93 -3.13
CA LYS A 220 -11.65 -18.11 -3.90
C LYS A 220 -12.37 -16.79 -4.02
N THR A 221 -12.44 -16.26 -5.23
CA THR A 221 -13.18 -15.03 -5.52
C THR A 221 -14.60 -15.36 -5.97
N ARG A 222 -15.54 -14.45 -5.69
CA ARG A 222 -16.94 -14.53 -6.06
C ARG A 222 -17.31 -13.30 -6.88
N ILE A 223 -18.01 -13.52 -7.99
CA ILE A 223 -18.60 -12.44 -8.76
C ILE A 223 -19.90 -12.05 -8.07
N PRO A 224 -20.14 -10.75 -7.79
CA PRO A 224 -21.41 -10.27 -7.25
C PRO A 224 -22.60 -10.66 -8.14
N ASP A 225 -23.69 -11.10 -7.53
CA ASP A 225 -24.96 -11.42 -8.20
C ASP A 225 -25.98 -10.28 -8.10
N ASP A 226 -25.70 -9.27 -7.27
CA ASP A 226 -26.62 -8.18 -6.93
C ASP A 226 -26.13 -6.79 -7.38
N PHE A 227 -25.24 -6.75 -8.37
CA PHE A 227 -24.79 -5.52 -9.01
C PHE A 227 -24.79 -5.67 -10.53
N GLU A 228 -25.51 -4.78 -11.22
CA GLU A 228 -25.60 -4.78 -12.68
C GLU A 228 -24.50 -3.93 -13.30
N LEU A 229 -23.65 -4.56 -14.12
CA LEU A 229 -22.66 -3.86 -14.95
C LEU A 229 -23.36 -3.19 -16.15
N PRO A 230 -22.82 -2.08 -16.69
CA PRO A 230 -23.44 -1.41 -17.83
C PRO A 230 -23.45 -2.33 -19.05
N GLU A 231 -24.43 -2.16 -19.95
CA GLU A 231 -24.58 -3.00 -21.16
C GLU A 231 -23.35 -2.98 -22.05
N ASP A 232 -22.68 -1.83 -22.15
CA ASP A 232 -21.42 -1.71 -22.89
C ASP A 232 -20.22 -2.26 -22.12
N GLY A 233 -20.36 -2.69 -20.87
CA GLY A 233 -19.31 -3.27 -20.04
C GLY A 233 -18.31 -2.25 -19.47
N VAL A 234 -17.37 -2.73 -18.65
CA VAL A 234 -16.43 -1.86 -17.92
C VAL A 234 -15.02 -1.76 -18.52
N HIS A 235 -14.72 -2.55 -19.54
CA HIS A 235 -13.37 -2.77 -20.04
C HIS A 235 -12.89 -1.73 -21.06
N ILE A 236 -11.57 -1.72 -21.26
CA ILE A 236 -10.88 -0.91 -22.26
C ILE A 236 -11.38 -1.21 -23.68
N ARG A 237 -11.52 -0.17 -24.49
CA ARG A 237 -11.95 -0.26 -25.89
C ARG A 237 -11.40 0.89 -26.71
N TRP A 238 -11.49 0.76 -28.02
CA TRP A 238 -11.16 1.84 -28.95
C TRP A 238 -12.13 1.83 -30.13
N PRO A 239 -12.66 2.99 -30.56
CA PRO A 239 -12.56 4.31 -29.91
C PRO A 239 -13.40 4.39 -28.61
N ASP A 240 -13.00 5.24 -27.65
CA ASP A 240 -13.73 5.44 -26.38
C ASP A 240 -13.77 6.94 -25.99
N PRO A 241 -14.87 7.66 -26.25
CA PRO A 241 -14.97 9.10 -25.97
C PRO A 241 -14.79 9.45 -24.47
N PRO A 242 -14.15 10.58 -24.12
CA PRO A 242 -13.84 10.92 -22.72
C PRO A 242 -15.05 10.92 -21.76
N LEU A 243 -16.18 11.50 -22.18
CA LEU A 243 -17.39 11.53 -21.33
C LEU A 243 -18.04 10.15 -21.14
N ALA A 244 -17.82 9.21 -22.06
CA ALA A 244 -18.26 7.83 -21.89
C ALA A 244 -17.40 7.12 -20.83
N GLN A 245 -16.09 7.35 -20.85
CA GLN A 245 -15.17 6.83 -19.82
C GLN A 245 -15.51 7.38 -18.43
N GLU A 246 -15.75 8.69 -18.32
CA GLU A 246 -16.17 9.33 -17.07
C GLU A 246 -17.47 8.72 -16.53
N LYS A 247 -18.50 8.61 -17.39
CA LYS A 247 -19.78 7.99 -17.02
C LYS A 247 -19.58 6.57 -16.49
N ARG A 248 -18.77 5.75 -17.18
CA ARG A 248 -18.49 4.37 -16.79
C ARG A 248 -17.75 4.31 -15.45
N LEU A 249 -16.72 5.12 -15.27
CA LEU A 249 -15.92 5.19 -14.05
C LEU A 249 -16.77 5.61 -12.84
N ASN A 250 -17.49 6.72 -12.97
CA ASN A 250 -18.18 7.36 -11.86
C ASN A 250 -19.52 6.71 -11.51
N LEU A 251 -20.24 6.13 -12.48
CA LEU A 251 -21.56 5.52 -12.23
C LEU A 251 -21.50 4.00 -12.02
N TYR A 252 -20.44 3.32 -12.49
CA TYR A 252 -20.38 1.86 -12.47
C TYR A 252 -19.11 1.32 -11.81
N LYS A 253 -17.92 1.64 -12.31
CA LYS A 253 -16.69 0.93 -11.91
C LYS A 253 -16.40 1.00 -10.40
N ILE A 254 -16.52 2.18 -9.79
CA ILE A 254 -16.28 2.37 -8.35
C ILE A 254 -17.30 1.58 -7.50
N TYR A 255 -18.57 1.55 -7.93
CA TYR A 255 -19.62 0.81 -7.22
C TYR A 255 -19.52 -0.69 -7.44
N ALA A 256 -19.08 -1.13 -8.63
CA ALA A 256 -18.72 -2.52 -8.90
C ALA A 256 -17.61 -2.97 -7.94
N ALA A 257 -16.59 -2.12 -7.71
CA ALA A 257 -15.55 -2.44 -6.74
C ALA A 257 -16.10 -2.65 -5.31
N ARG A 258 -17.06 -1.83 -4.85
CA ARG A 258 -17.73 -2.02 -3.55
C ARG A 258 -18.55 -3.32 -3.52
N ALA A 259 -19.30 -3.61 -4.57
CA ALA A 259 -20.07 -4.85 -4.68
C ALA A 259 -19.15 -6.09 -4.63
N PHE A 260 -18.03 -6.04 -5.35
CA PHE A 260 -17.01 -7.08 -5.30
C PHE A 260 -16.41 -7.24 -3.90
N ALA A 261 -16.07 -6.13 -3.24
CA ALA A 261 -15.52 -6.17 -1.88
C ALA A 261 -16.47 -6.85 -0.89
N ARG A 262 -17.77 -6.57 -0.99
CA ARG A 262 -18.81 -7.23 -0.19
C ARG A 262 -18.92 -8.72 -0.50
N ALA A 263 -19.06 -9.09 -1.78
CA ALA A 263 -19.21 -10.49 -2.20
C ALA A 263 -18.01 -11.37 -1.82
N ASN A 264 -16.83 -10.75 -1.67
CA ASN A 264 -15.58 -11.40 -1.31
C ASN A 264 -15.18 -11.22 0.16
N ASN A 265 -16.05 -10.66 1.00
CA ASN A 265 -15.84 -10.48 2.44
C ASN A 265 -14.49 -9.80 2.76
N LEU A 266 -14.18 -8.71 2.05
CA LEU A 266 -12.93 -7.96 2.27
C LEU A 266 -12.92 -7.22 3.62
N ASN A 267 -14.10 -6.94 4.18
CA ASN A 267 -14.25 -6.41 5.52
C ASN A 267 -14.61 -7.56 6.45
N GLN A 268 -13.76 -7.86 7.42
CA GLN A 268 -13.89 -9.05 8.28
C GLN A 268 -14.03 -8.65 9.74
N VAL A 269 -15.06 -9.15 10.40
CA VAL A 269 -15.20 -9.03 11.86
C VAL A 269 -14.25 -10.03 12.51
N MET A 270 -13.13 -9.53 13.02
CA MET A 270 -12.04 -10.32 13.62
C MET A 270 -12.32 -10.64 15.09
N LEU A 271 -13.06 -9.78 15.77
CA LEU A 271 -13.59 -10.01 17.11
C LEU A 271 -15.03 -9.52 17.16
N ASP A 272 -15.89 -10.31 17.79
CA ASP A 272 -17.30 -9.99 17.92
C ASP A 272 -17.80 -10.12 19.37
N SER A 273 -18.92 -9.47 19.66
CA SER A 273 -19.54 -9.50 20.99
C SER A 273 -21.06 -9.59 20.88
N PRO A 274 -21.73 -10.41 21.71
CA PRO A 274 -23.19 -10.42 21.78
C PRO A 274 -23.79 -9.14 22.37
N ASN A 275 -22.98 -8.33 23.06
CA ASN A 275 -23.39 -7.08 23.69
C ASN A 275 -22.45 -5.94 23.24
N PRO A 276 -22.49 -5.54 21.96
CA PRO A 276 -21.62 -4.50 21.41
C PRO A 276 -21.63 -3.23 22.25
N ARG A 277 -20.46 -2.65 22.50
CA ARG A 277 -20.27 -1.36 23.19
C ARG A 277 -19.22 -0.50 22.47
N LEU A 278 -18.02 -1.03 22.28
CA LEU A 278 -16.90 -0.36 21.62
C LEU A 278 -16.46 -1.15 20.38
N GLY A 279 -16.49 -0.51 19.22
CA GLY A 279 -15.96 -1.08 17.97
C GLY A 279 -14.59 -0.49 17.65
N ILE A 280 -13.71 -1.29 17.08
CA ILE A 280 -12.47 -0.84 16.48
C ILE A 280 -12.53 -1.13 14.98
N ILE A 281 -12.38 -0.12 14.13
CA ILE A 281 -12.24 -0.30 12.68
C ILE A 281 -10.80 0.00 12.29
N THR A 282 -10.14 -0.94 11.61
CA THR A 282 -8.72 -0.83 11.26
C THR A 282 -8.40 -1.50 9.93
N THR A 283 -7.22 -1.25 9.37
CA THR A 283 -6.79 -1.78 8.06
C THR A 283 -5.28 -1.99 8.02
N GLY A 284 -4.79 -2.78 7.06
CA GLY A 284 -3.36 -2.99 6.83
C GLY A 284 -2.58 -3.40 8.09
N LYS A 285 -1.35 -2.90 8.23
CA LYS A 285 -0.50 -3.15 9.40
C LYS A 285 -1.17 -2.74 10.71
N SER A 286 -1.93 -1.64 10.72
CA SER A 286 -2.57 -1.13 11.94
C SER A 286 -3.49 -2.17 12.59
N TYR A 287 -4.02 -3.12 11.82
CA TYR A 287 -4.71 -4.29 12.37
C TYR A 287 -3.82 -5.14 13.29
N LEU A 288 -2.59 -5.44 12.88
CA LEU A 288 -1.64 -6.19 13.70
C LEU A 288 -1.23 -5.39 14.93
N ASP A 289 -1.10 -4.07 14.81
CA ASP A 289 -0.81 -3.22 15.96
C ASP A 289 -1.97 -3.16 16.95
N VAL A 290 -3.22 -3.17 16.48
CA VAL A 290 -4.42 -3.33 17.32
C VAL A 290 -4.40 -4.69 18.01
N ARG A 291 -4.09 -5.77 17.31
CA ARG A 291 -3.99 -7.12 17.92
C ARG A 291 -2.91 -7.17 19.00
N GLN A 292 -1.74 -6.60 18.74
CA GLN A 292 -0.67 -6.51 19.74
C GLN A 292 -1.07 -5.62 20.93
N ALA A 293 -1.78 -4.52 20.69
CA ALA A 293 -2.29 -3.65 21.75
C ALA A 293 -3.31 -4.35 22.65
N LEU A 294 -4.21 -5.16 22.08
CA LEU A 294 -5.16 -5.96 22.84
C LEU A 294 -4.45 -7.03 23.69
N ASP A 295 -3.49 -7.74 23.10
CA ASP A 295 -2.67 -8.75 23.81
C ASP A 295 -1.88 -8.12 24.96
N ASP A 296 -1.23 -6.98 24.71
CA ASP A 296 -0.51 -6.20 25.71
C ASP A 296 -1.38 -5.78 26.91
N LEU A 297 -2.67 -5.53 26.67
CA LEU A 297 -3.66 -5.17 27.69
C LEU A 297 -4.26 -6.40 28.40
N GLY A 298 -3.95 -7.62 27.95
CA GLY A 298 -4.55 -8.86 28.43
C GLY A 298 -6.00 -9.05 28.01
N LEU A 299 -6.39 -8.47 26.86
CA LEU A 299 -7.73 -8.56 26.28
C LEU A 299 -7.76 -9.71 25.25
N ASP A 300 -7.95 -10.93 25.73
CA ASP A 300 -8.18 -12.08 24.86
C ASP A 300 -9.57 -12.03 24.19
N GLU A 301 -9.86 -12.97 23.28
CA GLU A 301 -11.11 -12.96 22.52
C GLU A 301 -12.36 -13.15 23.40
N ALA A 302 -12.26 -13.98 24.43
CA ALA A 302 -13.36 -14.25 25.35
C ALA A 302 -13.68 -13.01 26.19
N LEU A 303 -12.66 -12.33 26.70
CA LEU A 303 -12.82 -11.10 27.46
C LEU A 303 -13.32 -9.97 26.57
N CYS A 304 -12.81 -9.83 25.34
CA CYS A 304 -13.32 -8.88 24.35
C CYS A 304 -14.83 -9.06 24.12
N ALA A 305 -15.27 -10.31 23.93
CA ALA A 305 -16.69 -10.62 23.76
C ALA A 305 -17.53 -10.25 24.99
N GLN A 306 -17.02 -10.50 26.21
CA GLN A 306 -17.72 -10.17 27.46
C GLN A 306 -17.84 -8.66 27.70
N VAL A 307 -16.80 -7.88 27.40
CA VAL A 307 -16.76 -6.43 27.65
C VAL A 307 -17.35 -5.60 26.51
N GLY A 308 -17.91 -6.24 25.48
CA GLY A 308 -18.56 -5.52 24.38
C GLY A 308 -17.62 -4.98 23.31
N LEU A 309 -16.42 -5.52 23.18
CA LEU A 309 -15.43 -5.07 22.20
C LEU A 309 -15.56 -5.85 20.89
N ARG A 310 -15.64 -5.12 19.77
CA ARG A 310 -15.63 -5.67 18.41
C ARG A 310 -14.46 -5.12 17.60
N VAL A 311 -13.94 -5.89 16.65
CA VAL A 311 -12.87 -5.44 15.74
C VAL A 311 -13.26 -5.77 14.29
N LEU A 312 -13.36 -4.76 13.44
CA LEU A 312 -13.51 -4.89 11.99
C LEU A 312 -12.18 -4.59 11.32
N LYS A 313 -11.68 -5.55 10.55
CA LYS A 313 -10.55 -5.36 9.64
C LYS A 313 -11.07 -5.08 8.24
N VAL A 314 -10.74 -3.90 7.71
CA VAL A 314 -11.07 -3.47 6.35
C VAL A 314 -9.93 -3.85 5.39
N GLY A 315 -10.25 -4.64 4.36
CA GLY A 315 -9.30 -5.04 3.33
C GLY A 315 -9.13 -4.05 2.19
N MET A 316 -10.20 -3.33 1.85
CA MET A 316 -10.22 -2.28 0.82
C MET A 316 -10.53 -0.94 1.47
N SER A 317 -9.51 -0.11 1.70
CA SER A 317 -9.64 1.15 2.44
C SER A 317 -10.41 2.21 1.64
N TRP A 318 -10.36 2.13 0.31
CA TRP A 318 -11.17 2.94 -0.58
C TRP A 318 -11.56 2.18 -1.84
N PRO A 319 -12.79 2.30 -2.35
CA PRO A 319 -13.96 2.91 -1.69
C PRO A 319 -14.50 2.03 -0.56
N LEU A 320 -14.79 2.61 0.61
CA LEU A 320 -15.30 1.86 1.76
C LEU A 320 -16.68 1.25 1.45
N GLU A 321 -16.75 -0.08 1.53
CA GLU A 321 -17.98 -0.86 1.34
C GLU A 321 -18.95 -0.63 2.52
N PRO A 322 -20.18 -0.16 2.29
CA PRO A 322 -21.00 0.41 3.36
C PRO A 322 -21.82 -0.65 4.11
N VAL A 323 -22.18 -1.78 3.49
CA VAL A 323 -23.11 -2.76 4.09
C VAL A 323 -22.46 -3.42 5.30
N SER A 324 -21.27 -3.98 5.13
CA SER A 324 -20.52 -4.62 6.23
C SER A 324 -20.16 -3.66 7.35
N VAL A 325 -19.82 -2.41 7.00
CA VAL A 325 -19.51 -1.35 7.97
C VAL A 325 -20.75 -0.94 8.76
N HIS A 326 -21.89 -0.81 8.10
CA HIS A 326 -23.17 -0.54 8.75
C HIS A 326 -23.60 -1.69 9.66
N GLU A 327 -23.48 -2.94 9.23
CA GLU A 327 -23.77 -4.12 10.05
C GLU A 327 -22.86 -4.18 11.29
N PHE A 328 -21.58 -3.86 11.14
CA PHE A 328 -20.65 -3.75 12.26
C PHE A 328 -21.00 -2.59 13.22
N ALA A 329 -21.50 -1.47 12.72
CA ALA A 329 -21.86 -0.31 13.52
C ALA A 329 -23.09 -0.53 14.41
N GLN A 330 -23.93 -1.54 14.12
CA GLN A 330 -25.16 -1.79 14.88
C GLN A 330 -24.88 -2.11 16.35
N GLY A 331 -25.55 -1.38 17.24
CA GLY A 331 -25.51 -1.60 18.69
C GLY A 331 -24.25 -1.05 19.38
N LEU A 332 -23.31 -0.44 18.65
CA LEU A 332 -22.14 0.21 19.25
C LEU A 332 -22.48 1.58 19.83
N ASP A 333 -21.87 1.91 20.96
CA ASP A 333 -21.89 3.27 21.52
C ASP A 333 -20.82 4.15 20.86
N GLU A 334 -19.66 3.55 20.58
CA GLU A 334 -18.49 4.23 20.03
C GLU A 334 -17.75 3.31 19.04
N ILE A 335 -17.19 3.92 17.99
CA ILE A 335 -16.23 3.33 17.07
C ILE A 335 -14.93 4.12 17.17
N LEU A 336 -13.84 3.42 17.49
CA LEU A 336 -12.47 3.89 17.37
C LEU A 336 -11.90 3.45 16.01
N VAL A 337 -11.55 4.40 15.15
CA VAL A 337 -10.85 4.14 13.89
C VAL A 337 -9.35 4.16 14.15
N VAL A 338 -8.66 3.09 13.77
CA VAL A 338 -7.20 2.95 13.89
C VAL A 338 -6.63 2.72 12.49
N GLU A 339 -6.16 3.80 11.87
CA GLU A 339 -5.58 3.80 10.53
C GLU A 339 -4.31 4.66 10.46
N GLU A 340 -3.52 4.46 9.40
CA GLU A 340 -2.32 5.24 9.12
C GLU A 340 -2.33 5.71 7.66
N LYS A 341 -2.08 6.98 7.35
CA LYS A 341 -1.65 8.10 8.21
C LYS A 341 -2.77 9.14 8.37
N ARG A 342 -3.04 9.93 7.33
CA ARG A 342 -4.21 10.81 7.31
C ARG A 342 -5.48 9.97 7.13
N SER A 343 -6.56 10.44 7.74
CA SER A 343 -7.87 9.79 7.76
C SER A 343 -8.40 9.48 6.35
N ILE A 344 -8.88 8.24 6.18
CA ILE A 344 -9.54 7.74 4.96
C ILE A 344 -10.76 6.91 5.35
N LEU A 345 -10.58 5.98 6.28
CA LEU A 345 -11.68 5.20 6.85
C LEU A 345 -12.57 6.08 7.72
N GLU A 346 -11.98 6.90 8.60
CA GLU A 346 -12.74 7.78 9.50
C GLU A 346 -13.62 8.76 8.70
N ASP A 347 -13.07 9.40 7.67
CA ASP A 347 -13.79 10.34 6.81
C ASP A 347 -14.97 9.68 6.06
N GLN A 348 -14.74 8.49 5.49
CA GLN A 348 -15.79 7.75 4.78
C GLN A 348 -16.86 7.23 5.74
N LEU A 349 -16.45 6.71 6.90
CA LEU A 349 -17.33 6.15 7.91
C LEU A 349 -18.25 7.23 8.50
N THR A 350 -17.68 8.37 8.89
CA THR A 350 -18.47 9.49 9.42
C THR A 350 -19.47 9.99 8.38
N GLY A 351 -19.07 10.10 7.11
CA GLY A 351 -19.97 10.43 6.00
C GLY A 351 -21.11 9.42 5.81
N GLN A 352 -20.80 8.11 5.90
CA GLN A 352 -21.79 7.04 5.78
C GLN A 352 -22.80 7.02 6.95
N LEU A 353 -22.32 7.26 8.17
CA LEU A 353 -23.14 7.24 9.38
C LEU A 353 -23.84 8.56 9.69
N TYR A 354 -23.49 9.67 9.04
CA TYR A 354 -24.00 11.00 9.38
C TYR A 354 -25.54 11.08 9.42
N ASN A 355 -26.21 10.47 8.44
CA ASN A 355 -27.66 10.47 8.33
C ASN A 355 -28.36 9.33 9.10
N TRP A 356 -27.65 8.57 9.93
CA TRP A 356 -28.27 7.55 10.78
C TRP A 356 -29.15 8.17 11.88
N PRO A 357 -30.19 7.45 12.35
CA PRO A 357 -30.96 7.86 13.53
C PRO A 357 -30.04 8.16 14.72
N LEU A 358 -30.21 9.31 15.36
CA LEU A 358 -29.32 9.80 16.42
C LEU A 358 -29.22 8.83 17.61
N ASP A 359 -30.30 8.11 17.92
CA ASP A 359 -30.39 7.12 18.99
C ASP A 359 -29.63 5.81 18.67
N LYS A 360 -29.28 5.58 17.41
CA LYS A 360 -28.59 4.36 16.93
C LYS A 360 -27.21 4.63 16.36
N ARG A 361 -26.82 5.90 16.21
CA ARG A 361 -25.58 6.32 15.58
C ARG A 361 -24.44 6.29 16.61
N PRO A 362 -23.42 5.43 16.47
CA PRO A 362 -22.27 5.44 17.36
C PRO A 362 -21.50 6.76 17.21
N ARG A 363 -20.84 7.17 18.29
CA ARG A 363 -19.78 8.18 18.19
C ARG A 363 -18.61 7.58 17.40
N VAL A 364 -18.04 8.32 16.46
CA VAL A 364 -16.83 7.91 15.74
C VAL A 364 -15.68 8.82 16.17
N VAL A 365 -14.55 8.21 16.53
CA VAL A 365 -13.30 8.88 16.90
C VAL A 365 -12.13 8.13 16.30
N GLY A 366 -11.01 8.79 16.06
CA GLY A 366 -9.81 8.16 15.51
C GLY A 366 -8.63 9.10 15.61
N GLU A 367 -8.45 9.95 14.60
CA GLU A 367 -7.42 10.99 14.58
C GLU A 367 -7.61 11.99 15.74
N PHE A 368 -8.87 12.37 15.96
CA PHE A 368 -9.30 13.24 17.05
C PHE A 368 -10.36 12.57 17.93
N ASP A 369 -10.44 13.02 19.18
CA ASP A 369 -11.56 12.71 20.06
C ASP A 369 -12.76 13.64 19.85
N GLU A 370 -13.84 13.38 20.57
CA GLU A 370 -15.09 14.16 20.56
C GLU A 370 -14.92 15.63 20.97
N HIS A 371 -13.77 16.00 21.52
CA HIS A 371 -13.43 17.36 21.93
C HIS A 371 -12.44 18.03 20.97
N GLY A 372 -12.06 17.35 19.88
CA GLY A 372 -11.06 17.83 18.91
C GLY A 372 -9.63 17.71 19.43
N THR A 373 -9.38 16.93 20.47
CA THR A 373 -8.02 16.63 20.96
C THR A 373 -7.44 15.48 20.16
N SER A 374 -6.17 15.57 19.78
CA SER A 374 -5.48 14.49 19.06
C SER A 374 -5.52 13.20 19.89
N LEU A 375 -5.96 12.10 19.26
CA LEU A 375 -6.14 10.80 19.88
C LEU A 375 -5.15 9.77 19.30
N LEU A 376 -5.24 9.50 18.01
CA LEU A 376 -4.25 8.73 17.24
C LEU A 376 -3.62 9.66 16.20
N PRO A 377 -2.38 10.12 16.40
CA PRO A 377 -1.83 11.16 15.55
C PRO A 377 -1.58 10.65 14.14
N ASN A 378 -1.91 11.48 13.16
CA ASN A 378 -1.50 11.29 11.77
C ASN A 378 -0.01 11.64 11.55
N LEU A 379 0.85 11.58 12.57
CA LEU A 379 2.26 11.96 12.50
C LEU A 379 3.13 10.71 12.67
N SER A 380 4.04 10.49 11.72
CA SER A 380 4.88 9.28 11.68
C SER A 380 4.03 8.00 11.64
N GLU A 381 4.56 6.91 12.20
CA GLU A 381 3.91 5.61 12.39
C GLU A 381 3.18 5.54 13.74
N LEU A 382 2.04 4.84 13.75
CA LEU A 382 1.40 4.39 14.98
C LEU A 382 2.19 3.21 15.57
N THR A 383 2.17 3.12 16.90
CA THR A 383 2.77 2.00 17.62
C THR A 383 1.71 1.25 18.43
N PRO A 384 1.88 -0.06 18.69
CA PRO A 384 0.99 -0.80 19.58
C PRO A 384 0.83 -0.15 20.95
N ALA A 385 1.88 0.48 21.48
CA ALA A 385 1.83 1.18 22.75
C ALA A 385 0.90 2.40 22.75
N MET A 386 0.91 3.19 21.67
CA MET A 386 0.00 4.33 21.49
C MET A 386 -1.44 3.84 21.40
N ILE A 387 -1.69 2.82 20.57
CA ILE A 387 -3.01 2.21 20.38
C ILE A 387 -3.52 1.61 21.70
N ALA A 388 -2.69 0.89 22.45
CA ALA A 388 -3.06 0.30 23.74
C ALA A 388 -3.52 1.35 24.76
N ARG A 389 -2.85 2.51 24.83
CA ARG A 389 -3.27 3.61 25.71
C ARG A 389 -4.65 4.15 25.32
N VAL A 390 -4.89 4.32 24.02
CA VAL A 390 -6.18 4.82 23.51
C VAL A 390 -7.28 3.80 23.78
N ILE A 391 -7.08 2.52 23.43
CA ILE A 391 -8.04 1.44 23.70
C ILE A 391 -8.36 1.38 25.19
N ALA A 392 -7.35 1.36 26.07
CA ALA A 392 -7.59 1.29 27.51
C ALA A 392 -8.36 2.51 28.03
N LYS A 393 -8.07 3.71 27.54
CA LYS A 393 -8.80 4.95 27.91
C LYS A 393 -10.26 4.88 27.48
N ARG A 394 -10.53 4.43 26.24
CA ARG A 394 -11.90 4.31 25.70
C ARG A 394 -12.69 3.17 26.32
N LEU A 395 -12.02 2.09 26.70
CA LEU A 395 -12.65 0.94 27.35
C LEU A 395 -12.94 1.18 28.84
N ALA A 396 -12.21 2.08 29.51
CA ALA A 396 -12.31 2.32 30.96
C ALA A 396 -13.74 2.56 31.51
N PRO A 397 -14.67 3.25 30.81
CA PRO A 397 -16.06 3.38 31.27
C PRO A 397 -16.85 2.06 31.29
N ILE A 398 -16.38 1.04 30.56
CA ILE A 398 -17.01 -0.27 30.43
C ILE A 398 -16.28 -1.31 31.28
N TYR A 399 -14.94 -1.33 31.19
CA TYR A 399 -14.11 -2.32 31.84
C TYR A 399 -12.69 -1.80 32.09
N THR A 400 -12.13 -2.19 33.23
CA THR A 400 -10.71 -2.01 33.59
C THR A 400 -10.26 -3.19 34.46
N SER A 401 -8.96 -3.47 34.48
CA SER A 401 -8.37 -4.53 35.28
C SER A 401 -6.98 -4.15 35.79
N ASP A 402 -6.49 -4.86 36.81
CA ASP A 402 -5.13 -4.68 37.31
C ASP A 402 -4.07 -4.91 36.22
N SER A 403 -4.34 -5.85 35.28
CA SER A 403 -3.48 -6.10 34.12
C SER A 403 -3.37 -4.87 33.21
N ILE A 404 -4.51 -4.26 32.87
CA ILE A 404 -4.55 -3.03 32.07
C ILE A 404 -3.78 -1.91 32.78
N GLN A 405 -4.04 -1.69 34.07
CA GLN A 405 -3.37 -0.63 34.83
C GLN A 405 -1.87 -0.86 34.95
N ALA A 406 -1.44 -2.10 35.18
CA ALA A 406 -0.03 -2.47 35.23
C ALA A 406 0.66 -2.24 33.87
N ARG A 407 0.02 -2.59 32.75
CA ARG A 407 0.56 -2.31 31.41
C ARG A 407 0.69 -0.81 31.16
N LEU A 408 -0.34 -0.02 31.47
CA LEU A 408 -0.29 1.43 31.31
C LEU A 408 0.81 2.09 32.16
N ALA A 409 1.03 1.60 33.38
CA ALA A 409 2.12 2.04 34.24
C ALA A 409 3.48 1.70 33.63
N PHE A 410 3.65 0.48 33.11
CA PHE A 410 4.87 0.04 32.42
C PHE A 410 5.17 0.91 31.19
N LEU A 411 4.19 1.14 30.31
CA LEU A 411 4.35 1.98 29.13
C LEU A 411 4.76 3.41 29.52
N SER A 412 4.13 3.97 30.55
CA SER A 412 4.45 5.30 31.09
C SER A 412 5.87 5.39 31.65
N ALA A 413 6.35 4.33 32.31
CA ALA A 413 7.73 4.28 32.80
C ALA A 413 8.75 4.19 31.65
N LYS A 414 8.47 3.39 30.61
CA LYS A 414 9.33 3.26 29.43
C LYS A 414 9.44 4.55 28.64
N GLU A 415 8.33 5.25 28.44
CA GLU A 415 8.31 6.54 27.75
C GLU A 415 9.13 7.60 28.51
N LYS A 416 8.98 7.68 29.83
CA LYS A 416 9.83 8.53 30.68
C LYS A 416 11.31 8.18 30.55
N ALA A 417 11.64 6.89 30.49
CA ALA A 417 13.02 6.43 30.33
C ALA A 417 13.59 6.76 28.94
N LEU A 418 12.79 6.65 27.87
CA LEU A 418 13.20 7.01 26.50
C LEU A 418 13.37 8.53 26.34
N ALA A 419 12.51 9.32 27.00
CA ALA A 419 12.65 10.78 27.03
C ALA A 419 13.89 11.23 27.84
N ALA A 420 14.35 10.42 28.80
CA ALA A 420 15.59 10.63 29.52
C ALA A 420 16.79 10.24 28.64
N ARG A 421 17.24 11.17 27.79
CA ARG A 421 18.39 11.12 26.87
C ARG A 421 19.49 10.11 27.19
N SER A 422 19.95 9.38 26.16
CA SER A 422 21.28 8.77 26.09
C SER A 422 22.04 9.25 24.85
N TYR A 423 23.21 9.86 25.08
CA TYR A 423 24.29 10.29 24.16
C TYR A 423 24.04 10.38 22.63
N ASP A 424 24.15 11.62 22.11
CA ASP A 424 24.18 11.99 20.69
C ASP A 424 25.53 11.64 20.05
N THR A 425 25.71 10.42 19.55
CA THR A 425 26.64 10.19 18.43
C THR A 425 25.82 9.97 17.16
N VAL A 426 25.55 11.07 16.45
CA VAL A 426 24.89 11.01 15.15
C VAL A 426 25.90 10.47 14.14
N ARG A 427 25.70 9.22 13.70
CA ARG A 427 26.47 8.65 12.59
C ARG A 427 25.96 9.25 11.29
N THR A 428 26.64 10.28 10.80
CA THR A 428 26.31 10.89 9.52
C THR A 428 26.52 9.89 8.38
N PRO A 429 25.51 9.62 7.54
CA PRO A 429 25.66 8.77 6.38
C PRO A 429 26.73 9.33 5.43
N HIS A 430 27.63 8.48 4.94
CA HIS A 430 28.71 8.88 4.04
C HIS A 430 28.85 7.89 2.87
N TYR A 431 29.48 8.33 1.78
CA TYR A 431 29.84 7.42 0.68
C TYR A 431 30.81 6.33 1.13
N CYS A 432 30.61 5.13 0.57
CA CYS A 432 31.57 4.04 0.68
C CYS A 432 32.95 4.52 0.17
N SER A 433 34.05 4.05 0.78
CA SER A 433 35.41 4.53 0.48
C SER A 433 35.80 4.39 -1.00
N GLY A 434 35.26 3.40 -1.73
CA GLY A 434 35.51 3.18 -3.16
C GLY A 434 34.47 3.80 -4.10
N CYS A 435 33.50 4.56 -3.59
CA CYS A 435 32.46 5.14 -4.42
C CYS A 435 33.02 6.27 -5.29
N PRO A 436 32.80 6.27 -6.63
CA PRO A 436 33.27 7.34 -7.52
C PRO A 436 32.67 8.70 -7.17
N HIS A 437 31.53 8.74 -6.47
CA HIS A 437 30.92 9.98 -6.00
C HIS A 437 31.76 10.73 -4.95
N ASN A 438 32.76 10.10 -4.32
CA ASN A 438 33.68 10.81 -3.41
C ASN A 438 34.47 11.93 -4.11
N SER A 439 34.73 11.79 -5.42
CA SER A 439 35.38 12.81 -6.25
C SER A 439 34.39 13.57 -7.13
N SER A 440 33.40 12.89 -7.71
CA SER A 440 32.53 13.49 -8.74
C SER A 440 31.59 14.57 -8.21
N THR A 441 31.32 14.62 -6.89
CA THR A 441 30.39 15.59 -6.28
C THR A 441 31.10 16.84 -5.76
N LYS A 442 32.41 16.98 -5.97
CA LYS A 442 33.14 18.21 -5.70
C LYS A 442 32.95 19.19 -6.86
N VAL A 443 32.53 20.42 -6.56
CA VAL A 443 32.37 21.49 -7.56
C VAL A 443 33.58 22.44 -7.58
N PRO A 444 33.84 23.13 -8.71
CA PRO A 444 34.85 24.19 -8.78
C PRO A 444 34.63 25.29 -7.75
N GLU A 445 35.72 25.98 -7.37
CA GLU A 445 35.66 27.14 -6.49
C GLU A 445 34.73 28.22 -7.07
N GLY A 446 34.01 28.95 -6.20
CA GLY A 446 33.00 29.92 -6.62
C GLY A 446 31.67 29.32 -7.12
N SER A 447 31.60 28.02 -7.41
CA SER A 447 30.36 27.34 -7.83
C SER A 447 29.63 26.67 -6.66
N ARG A 448 28.36 26.35 -6.86
CA ARG A 448 27.57 25.48 -5.98
C ARG A 448 26.91 24.35 -6.77
N ALA A 449 26.49 23.30 -6.08
CA ALA A 449 25.69 22.23 -6.65
C ALA A 449 24.32 22.10 -6.00
N SER A 450 23.40 21.44 -6.68
CA SER A 450 22.18 20.89 -6.09
C SER A 450 22.20 19.36 -6.16
N ALA A 451 21.63 18.72 -5.13
CA ALA A 451 21.60 17.27 -5.03
C ALA A 451 20.47 16.68 -5.88
N GLY A 452 20.76 15.54 -6.51
CA GLY A 452 19.75 14.62 -7.03
C GLY A 452 19.28 13.67 -5.93
N ILE A 453 18.27 12.85 -6.24
CA ILE A 453 17.77 11.84 -5.29
C ILE A 453 18.74 10.64 -5.14
N GLY A 454 18.43 9.73 -4.20
CA GLY A 454 19.24 8.53 -3.95
C GLY A 454 20.56 8.86 -3.24
N CYS A 455 21.65 8.19 -3.63
CA CYS A 455 22.98 8.46 -3.05
C CYS A 455 23.44 9.91 -3.26
N HIS A 456 22.96 10.60 -4.29
CA HIS A 456 23.28 12.01 -4.55
C HIS A 456 22.70 12.96 -3.49
N TYR A 457 21.65 12.54 -2.79
CA TYR A 457 21.09 13.29 -1.66
C TYR A 457 22.08 13.38 -0.51
N MET A 458 22.88 12.32 -0.31
CA MET A 458 23.83 12.23 0.81
C MET A 458 24.94 13.28 0.74
N VAL A 459 25.24 13.86 -0.43
CA VAL A 459 26.26 14.92 -0.57
C VAL A 459 25.95 16.10 0.33
N GLN A 460 24.68 16.37 0.61
CA GLN A 460 24.27 17.48 1.48
C GLN A 460 24.79 17.36 2.91
N TRP A 461 25.13 16.14 3.35
CA TRP A 461 25.74 15.90 4.66
C TRP A 461 27.27 15.91 4.62
N MET A 462 27.85 16.23 3.46
CA MET A 462 29.28 16.28 3.23
C MET A 462 29.70 17.72 2.94
N ASP A 463 30.93 18.10 3.32
CA ASP A 463 31.50 19.41 3.00
C ASP A 463 31.90 19.49 1.51
N ARG A 464 30.89 19.74 0.66
CA ARG A 464 30.95 19.60 -0.80
C ARG A 464 30.24 20.73 -1.57
N ARG A 465 29.79 21.79 -0.90
CA ARG A 465 29.05 22.94 -1.49
C ARG A 465 27.87 22.50 -2.38
N THR A 466 27.18 21.45 -1.95
CA THR A 466 25.95 20.96 -2.59
C THR A 466 24.79 21.27 -1.66
N ASP A 467 23.96 22.21 -2.08
CA ASP A 467 22.87 22.75 -1.29
C ASP A 467 21.54 22.44 -1.97
N THR A 468 20.52 22.13 -1.16
CA THR A 468 19.16 21.81 -1.62
C THR A 468 19.07 20.59 -2.55
N PHE A 469 17.85 20.19 -2.86
CA PHE A 469 17.52 19.09 -3.76
C PHE A 469 16.13 19.37 -4.35
N THR A 470 15.68 18.51 -5.27
CA THR A 470 14.35 18.59 -5.90
C THR A 470 13.78 17.18 -6.10
N GLN A 471 12.51 17.08 -6.51
CA GLN A 471 11.89 15.81 -6.85
C GLN A 471 12.57 15.13 -8.06
N MET A 472 12.48 13.80 -8.14
CA MET A 472 13.00 13.01 -9.27
C MET A 472 12.41 13.50 -10.60
N GLY A 473 13.27 13.68 -11.60
CA GLY A 473 12.96 14.24 -12.93
C GLY A 473 12.97 15.76 -13.00
N GLY A 474 13.04 16.45 -11.86
CA GLY A 474 13.12 17.91 -11.80
C GLY A 474 14.53 18.44 -11.64
N GLU A 475 15.53 17.57 -11.51
CA GLU A 475 16.92 17.93 -11.24
C GLU A 475 17.42 18.97 -12.25
N GLY A 476 17.92 20.10 -11.75
CA GLY A 476 18.47 21.20 -12.54
C GLY A 476 17.44 22.21 -13.02
N VAL A 477 16.16 21.84 -13.10
CA VAL A 477 15.07 22.73 -13.55
C VAL A 477 14.77 23.82 -12.53
N ASN A 478 14.99 23.56 -11.24
CA ASN A 478 14.93 24.57 -10.18
C ASN A 478 15.86 25.77 -10.43
N TRP A 479 16.94 25.59 -11.21
CA TRP A 479 17.84 26.67 -11.60
C TRP A 479 17.20 27.64 -12.57
N ILE A 480 16.33 27.18 -13.47
CA ILE A 480 15.61 28.06 -14.40
C ILE A 480 14.80 29.11 -13.63
N GLY A 481 14.21 28.72 -12.49
CA GLY A 481 13.51 29.65 -11.59
C GLY A 481 14.42 30.53 -10.74
N GLN A 482 15.66 30.13 -10.48
CA GLN A 482 16.61 30.87 -9.64
C GLN A 482 17.51 31.83 -10.43
N ALA A 483 17.94 31.42 -11.63
CA ALA A 483 18.97 32.08 -12.42
C ALA A 483 18.70 33.58 -12.67
N PRO A 484 17.46 34.04 -12.93
CA PRO A 484 17.18 35.47 -13.12
C PRO A 484 17.35 36.33 -11.86
N PHE A 485 17.50 35.73 -10.67
CA PHE A 485 17.45 36.43 -9.37
C PHE A 485 18.71 36.25 -8.53
N THR A 486 19.83 35.86 -9.15
CA THR A 486 21.10 35.65 -8.44
C THR A 486 22.29 36.03 -9.30
N ASP A 487 23.34 36.53 -8.66
CA ASP A 487 24.64 36.76 -9.30
C ASP A 487 25.47 35.46 -9.47
N THR A 488 24.94 34.31 -9.04
CA THR A 488 25.62 33.01 -9.17
C THR A 488 25.79 32.68 -10.67
N PRO A 489 27.03 32.63 -11.20
CA PRO A 489 27.24 32.48 -12.64
C PRO A 489 26.97 31.06 -13.13
N HIS A 490 27.29 30.05 -12.30
CA HIS A 490 27.19 28.64 -12.65
C HIS A 490 26.72 27.78 -11.46
N MET A 491 25.85 26.82 -11.75
CA MET A 491 25.36 25.82 -10.81
C MET A 491 25.52 24.42 -11.43
N PHE A 492 25.98 23.45 -10.65
CA PHE A 492 26.12 22.05 -11.06
C PHE A 492 24.97 21.19 -10.51
N GLN A 493 24.27 20.46 -11.36
CA GLN A 493 23.25 19.53 -10.89
C GLN A 493 23.81 18.11 -10.81
N ASN A 494 23.77 17.52 -9.63
CA ASN A 494 23.94 16.08 -9.50
C ASN A 494 22.65 15.40 -9.97
N LEU A 495 22.73 14.54 -11.00
CA LEU A 495 21.58 13.76 -11.46
C LEU A 495 21.53 12.43 -10.71
N GLY A 496 20.37 12.10 -10.14
CA GLY A 496 20.14 10.81 -9.50
C GLY A 496 19.95 9.68 -10.52
N ASP A 497 19.98 8.44 -10.04
CA ASP A 497 19.54 7.30 -10.84
C ASP A 497 18.03 7.41 -11.12
N GLY A 498 17.61 7.31 -12.38
CA GLY A 498 16.19 7.35 -12.80
C GLY A 498 15.68 8.71 -13.27
N THR A 499 16.60 9.68 -13.36
CA THR A 499 16.30 11.04 -13.83
C THR A 499 16.30 11.17 -15.36
N TYR A 500 17.02 10.29 -16.07
CA TYR A 500 17.23 10.35 -17.53
C TYR A 500 16.38 9.35 -18.29
#